data_AF-A0A259JX36-F1
#
_entry.id   AF-A0A259JX36-F1
#
_cell.length_a   1.000
_cell.length_b   1.000
_cell.length_c   1.000
_cell.angle_alpha   90.00
_cell.angle_beta   90.00
_cell.angle_gamma   90.00
#
_symmetry.space_group_name_H-M   'P 1'
#
loop_
_entity.id
_entity.type
_entity.pdbx_description
1 polymer ?
#
loop_
_entity_poly.entity_id
_entity_poly.type
_entity_poly.pdbx_seq_one_letter_code
_entity_poly.pdbx_strand_id
1 'polypeptide(L)'
;GIPQDAQARIFDSFTQADPSVTRRFGGSGLGTTIAKQLIETLGGQIGLHSREGEGSTFWFELPFALQTPPASADPQHFESPLRVAILASHELSPRMQAMVREWGAEPVPVENLLQWEPRARGADRRLLMQFADQNGERVEVFLALYASQNDRADASGFGEGALPPDTDWRWLAPAPAPAGMTGDALFAQGAIKRVAYTQWRSGDHSTASSLALKLAVMRDRTLMRARPVATLIVSAEGDDTDAIAARLARFTAAMGDRDAWMDRAAGLR
;
A
#
# COMPACT_ATOMS: atom_id res chain seq x y z
N GLY A 1 -18.72 0.95 7.22
CA GLY A 1 -19.85 1.86 7.00
C GLY A 1 -19.79 3.02 7.98
N ILE A 2 -20.53 4.10 7.73
CA ILE A 2 -20.48 5.37 8.46
C ILE A 2 -21.71 5.49 9.37
N PRO A 3 -21.54 5.79 10.68
CA PRO A 3 -22.63 6.07 11.61
C PRO A 3 -23.55 7.19 11.12
N GLN A 4 -24.86 7.06 11.36
CA GLN A 4 -25.87 7.98 10.81
C GLN A 4 -25.63 9.45 11.18
N ASP A 5 -25.12 9.71 12.39
CA ASP A 5 -24.78 11.05 12.89
C ASP A 5 -23.55 11.67 12.21
N ALA A 6 -22.65 10.85 11.67
CA ALA A 6 -21.49 11.28 10.90
C ALA A 6 -21.81 11.50 9.42
N GLN A 7 -22.84 10.85 8.86
CA GLN A 7 -23.18 10.94 7.43
C GLN A 7 -23.55 12.36 7.01
N ALA A 8 -24.25 13.12 7.85
CA ALA A 8 -24.66 14.49 7.54
C ALA A 8 -23.48 15.47 7.48
N ARG A 9 -22.44 15.24 8.29
CA ARG A 9 -21.29 16.15 8.44
C ARG A 9 -20.08 15.74 7.62
N ILE A 10 -20.09 14.56 6.99
CA ILE A 10 -18.90 14.02 6.33
C ILE A 10 -18.43 14.87 5.14
N PHE A 11 -19.30 15.71 4.56
CA PHE A 11 -18.92 16.65 3.50
C PHE A 11 -18.49 18.04 4.04
N ASP A 12 -18.64 18.30 5.33
CA ASP A 12 -18.22 19.55 5.95
C ASP A 12 -16.71 19.60 6.12
N SER A 13 -16.14 20.80 6.02
CA SER A 13 -14.70 21.01 6.15
C SER A 13 -14.19 20.55 7.51
N PHE A 14 -13.06 19.84 7.52
CA PHE A 14 -12.39 19.38 8.74
C PHE A 14 -13.18 18.36 9.58
N THR A 15 -14.24 17.77 9.03
CA THR A 15 -14.98 16.70 9.72
C THR A 15 -14.33 15.34 9.47
N GLN A 16 -14.15 14.57 10.54
CA GLN A 16 -13.69 13.17 10.48
C GLN A 16 -14.66 12.26 11.22
N ALA A 17 -14.96 11.10 10.65
CA ALA A 17 -15.84 10.12 11.27
C ALA A 17 -15.19 9.41 12.48
N ASP A 18 -13.86 9.38 12.56
CA ASP A 18 -13.12 8.81 13.69
C ASP A 18 -11.78 9.56 13.94
N PRO A 19 -11.58 10.19 15.12
CA PRO A 19 -10.32 10.83 15.52
C PRO A 19 -9.12 9.87 15.72
N SER A 20 -9.36 8.56 15.77
CA SER A 20 -8.31 7.54 15.93
C SER A 20 -7.47 7.37 14.65
N VAL A 21 -8.08 7.63 13.48
CA VAL A 21 -7.47 7.49 12.15
C VAL A 21 -6.41 8.57 11.91
N THR A 22 -6.64 9.78 12.39
CA THR A 22 -5.70 10.92 12.28
C THR A 22 -4.37 10.64 12.97
N ARG A 23 -4.39 9.92 14.09
CA ARG A 23 -3.18 9.56 14.86
C ARG A 23 -2.32 8.50 14.19
N ARG A 24 -2.88 7.70 13.27
CA ARG A 24 -2.19 6.57 12.65
C ARG A 24 -1.82 6.82 11.18
N PHE A 25 -2.58 7.64 10.45
CA PHE A 25 -2.41 7.81 8.99
C PHE A 25 -2.40 9.26 8.49
N GLY A 26 -2.75 10.24 9.33
CA GLY A 26 -2.84 11.65 8.92
C GLY A 26 -3.98 11.93 7.94
N GLY A 27 -4.43 13.19 7.89
CA GLY A 27 -5.49 13.66 6.99
C GLY A 27 -6.20 14.89 7.56
N SER A 28 -6.47 15.90 6.72
CA SER A 28 -7.11 17.16 7.14
C SER A 28 -8.64 17.09 7.20
N GLY A 29 -9.25 16.00 6.74
CA GLY A 29 -10.71 15.91 6.60
C GLY A 29 -11.28 16.79 5.48
N LEU A 30 -10.46 17.18 4.49
CA LEU A 30 -10.90 18.05 3.39
C LEU A 30 -11.34 17.30 2.13
N GLY A 31 -11.02 16.01 1.99
CA GLY A 31 -11.21 15.28 0.73
C GLY A 31 -12.66 15.25 0.23
N THR A 32 -13.60 14.97 1.12
CA THR A 32 -15.04 14.94 0.83
C THR A 32 -15.61 16.34 0.59
N THR A 33 -15.11 17.36 1.30
CA THR A 33 -15.47 18.76 1.03
C THR A 33 -15.03 19.21 -0.35
N ILE A 34 -13.79 18.89 -0.76
CA ILE A 34 -13.26 19.23 -2.09
C ILE A 34 -14.09 18.53 -3.17
N ALA A 35 -14.40 17.24 -2.98
CA ALA A 35 -15.24 16.50 -3.90
C ALA A 35 -16.63 17.15 -4.08
N LYS A 36 -17.29 17.53 -2.97
CA LYS A 36 -18.57 18.24 -2.99
C LYS A 36 -18.48 19.56 -3.75
N GLN A 37 -17.50 20.40 -3.41
CA GLN A 37 -17.31 21.70 -4.08
C GLN A 37 -17.06 21.53 -5.58
N LEU A 38 -16.24 20.57 -5.99
CA LEU A 38 -15.98 20.31 -7.40
C LEU A 38 -17.26 19.90 -8.14
N ILE A 39 -18.03 18.96 -7.58
CA ILE A 39 -19.25 18.46 -8.22
C ILE A 39 -20.32 19.56 -8.29
N GLU A 40 -20.52 20.32 -7.22
CA GLU A 40 -21.44 21.46 -7.21
C GLU A 40 -21.01 22.56 -8.20
N THR A 41 -19.70 22.82 -8.33
CA THR A 41 -19.15 23.76 -9.33
C THR A 41 -19.40 23.28 -10.75
N LEU A 42 -19.37 21.97 -11.00
CA LEU A 42 -19.72 21.36 -12.28
C LEU A 42 -21.24 21.23 -12.49
N GLY A 43 -22.07 21.81 -11.61
CA GLY A 43 -23.53 21.80 -11.71
C GLY A 43 -24.16 20.44 -11.36
N GLY A 44 -23.44 19.58 -10.67
CA GLY A 44 -23.89 18.27 -10.24
C GLY A 44 -24.36 18.20 -8.79
N GLN A 45 -24.62 16.98 -8.35
CA GLN A 45 -24.96 16.65 -6.96
C GLN A 45 -24.17 15.44 -6.47
N ILE A 46 -23.88 15.39 -5.17
CA ILE A 46 -23.14 14.31 -4.50
C ILE A 46 -23.91 13.83 -3.26
N GLY A 47 -23.82 12.54 -2.96
CA GLY A 47 -24.38 11.97 -1.73
C GLY A 47 -23.74 10.64 -1.36
N LEU A 48 -24.33 9.97 -0.36
CA LEU A 48 -23.89 8.65 0.09
C LEU A 48 -25.06 7.79 0.56
N HIS A 49 -24.89 6.48 0.45
CA HIS A 49 -25.70 5.46 1.10
C HIS A 49 -24.78 4.64 2.01
N SER A 50 -25.03 4.61 3.31
CA SER A 50 -24.17 3.87 4.22
C SER A 50 -24.92 3.28 5.40
N ARG A 51 -24.49 2.08 5.79
CA ARG A 51 -24.91 1.40 7.01
C ARG A 51 -23.67 1.06 7.82
N GLU A 52 -23.69 1.41 9.10
CA GLU A 52 -22.59 1.14 10.03
C GLU A 52 -22.26 -0.36 10.04
N GLY A 53 -20.98 -0.70 10.04
CA GLY A 53 -20.51 -2.09 9.94
C GLY A 53 -20.63 -2.76 8.56
N GLU A 54 -21.50 -2.30 7.66
CA GLU A 54 -21.78 -2.98 6.37
C GLU A 54 -21.09 -2.34 5.16
N GLY A 55 -20.83 -1.04 5.19
CA GLY A 55 -20.14 -0.35 4.08
C GLY A 55 -20.71 1.02 3.77
N SER A 56 -20.15 1.67 2.76
CA SER A 56 -20.53 3.01 2.32
C SER A 56 -20.39 3.11 0.81
N THR A 57 -21.43 3.58 0.14
CA THR A 57 -21.44 3.88 -1.29
C THR A 57 -21.61 5.38 -1.48
N PHE A 58 -20.58 6.05 -1.98
CA PHE A 58 -20.66 7.45 -2.40
C PHE A 58 -21.11 7.51 -3.86
N TRP A 59 -21.94 8.48 -4.18
CA TRP A 59 -22.46 8.67 -5.54
C TRP A 59 -22.43 10.15 -5.90
N PHE A 60 -22.33 10.43 -7.20
CA PHE A 60 -22.51 11.77 -7.72
C PHE A 60 -23.18 11.71 -9.10
N GLU A 61 -23.81 12.82 -9.47
CA GLU A 61 -24.43 13.00 -10.77
C GLU A 61 -23.92 14.31 -11.39
N LEU A 62 -23.54 14.27 -12.66
CA LEU A 62 -23.02 15.42 -13.41
C LEU A 62 -23.74 15.55 -14.75
N PRO A 63 -24.12 16.78 -15.16
CA PRO A 63 -24.68 17.02 -16.47
C PRO A 63 -23.57 17.07 -17.52
N PHE A 64 -23.51 16.05 -18.39
CA PHE A 64 -22.64 16.05 -19.57
C PHE A 64 -23.46 16.05 -20.86
N ALA A 65 -23.01 16.83 -21.85
CA ALA A 65 -23.53 16.73 -23.21
C ALA A 65 -22.84 15.56 -23.93
N LEU A 66 -23.61 14.76 -24.66
CA LEU A 66 -23.04 13.74 -25.55
C LEU A 66 -22.24 14.43 -26.65
N GLN A 67 -20.95 14.12 -26.74
CA GLN A 67 -20.13 14.62 -27.84
C GLN A 67 -20.43 13.82 -29.11
N THR A 68 -20.56 14.52 -30.24
CA THR A 68 -20.55 13.87 -31.55
C THR A 68 -19.15 13.29 -31.77
N PRO A 69 -19.02 12.01 -32.17
CA PRO A 69 -17.71 11.44 -32.48
C PRO A 69 -17.01 12.32 -33.51
N PRO A 70 -15.73 12.67 -33.30
CA PRO A 70 -14.99 13.41 -34.32
C PRO A 70 -15.02 12.62 -35.63
N ALA A 71 -15.30 13.31 -36.74
CA ALA A 71 -15.16 12.74 -38.07
C ALA A 71 -13.71 12.27 -38.22
N SER A 72 -13.51 10.95 -38.26
CA SER A 72 -12.23 10.23 -38.38
C SER A 72 -11.00 11.10 -38.11
N ALA A 73 -10.51 11.09 -36.88
CA ALA A 73 -9.18 11.62 -36.60
C ALA A 73 -8.22 11.03 -37.64
N ASP A 74 -7.52 11.91 -38.37
CA ASP A 74 -6.45 11.54 -39.29
C ASP A 74 -5.60 10.48 -38.58
N PRO A 75 -5.33 9.29 -39.20
CA PRO A 75 -4.53 8.26 -38.58
C PRO A 75 -3.29 8.91 -37.97
N GLN A 76 -3.22 8.94 -36.64
CA GLN A 76 -2.11 9.55 -35.90
C GLN A 76 -0.87 8.67 -36.07
N HIS A 77 -0.37 8.56 -37.29
CA HIS A 77 0.79 7.77 -37.62
C HIS A 77 2.04 8.61 -37.41
N PHE A 78 3.01 8.04 -36.71
CA PHE A 78 4.36 8.59 -36.74
C PHE A 78 4.91 8.49 -38.17
N GLU A 79 5.54 9.56 -38.66
CA GLU A 79 6.13 9.61 -40.01
C GLU A 79 7.32 8.63 -40.18
N SER A 80 7.80 8.03 -39.09
CA SER A 80 8.89 7.06 -39.07
C SER A 80 8.66 6.00 -37.99
N PRO A 81 9.23 4.79 -38.13
CA PRO A 81 9.11 3.73 -37.13
C PRO A 81 9.84 4.13 -35.85
N LEU A 82 9.07 4.44 -34.80
CA LEU A 82 9.57 4.77 -33.47
C LEU A 82 9.41 3.59 -32.51
N ARG A 83 10.32 3.48 -31.55
CA ARG A 83 10.16 2.60 -30.37
C ARG A 83 9.70 3.45 -29.20
N VAL A 84 8.54 3.15 -28.64
CA VAL A 84 7.91 3.94 -27.58
C VAL A 84 7.90 3.15 -26.29
N ALA A 85 8.63 3.63 -25.28
CA ALA A 85 8.60 3.07 -23.94
C ALA A 85 7.23 3.32 -23.29
N ILE A 86 6.59 2.25 -22.79
CA ILE A 86 5.31 2.34 -22.07
C ILE A 86 5.57 2.03 -20.59
N LEU A 87 5.38 3.05 -19.76
CA LEU A 87 5.33 2.94 -18.31
C LEU A 87 3.87 3.11 -17.88
N ALA A 88 3.20 2.00 -17.57
CA ALA A 88 1.78 1.97 -17.22
C ALA A 88 1.49 0.81 -16.27
N SER A 89 0.37 0.88 -15.55
CA SER A 89 -0.14 -0.26 -14.78
C SER A 89 -0.43 -1.47 -15.68
N HIS A 90 -0.53 -2.65 -15.08
CA HIS A 90 -0.75 -3.89 -15.83
C HIS A 90 -2.10 -3.88 -16.58
N GLU A 91 -3.14 -3.21 -16.04
CA GLU A 91 -4.42 -3.00 -16.72
C GLU A 91 -4.36 -2.06 -17.94
N LEU A 92 -3.57 -0.97 -17.84
CA LEU A 92 -3.51 0.06 -18.89
C LEU A 92 -2.49 -0.29 -19.98
N SER A 93 -1.44 -1.04 -19.64
CA SER A 93 -0.35 -1.37 -20.55
C SER A 93 -0.84 -2.01 -21.86
N PRO A 94 -1.74 -3.02 -21.87
CA PRO A 94 -2.26 -3.58 -23.12
C PRO A 94 -3.00 -2.56 -24.00
N ARG A 95 -3.80 -1.67 -23.39
CA ARG A 95 -4.54 -0.63 -24.11
C ARG A 95 -3.60 0.40 -24.73
N MET A 96 -2.58 0.83 -23.99
CA MET A 96 -1.56 1.75 -24.50
C MET A 96 -0.71 1.12 -25.59
N GLN A 97 -0.36 -0.17 -25.46
CA GLN A 97 0.36 -0.91 -26.50
C GLN A 97 -0.45 -0.97 -27.80
N ALA A 98 -1.77 -1.20 -27.73
CA ALA A 98 -2.65 -1.21 -28.89
C ALA A 98 -2.67 0.17 -29.59
N MET A 99 -2.86 1.24 -28.81
CA MET A 99 -2.89 2.61 -29.32
C MET A 99 -1.56 3.02 -29.98
N VAL A 100 -0.41 2.68 -29.37
CA VAL A 100 0.91 2.96 -29.94
C VAL A 100 1.15 2.20 -31.25
N ARG A 101 0.62 0.96 -31.36
CA ARG A 101 0.66 0.20 -32.62
C ARG A 101 -0.21 0.82 -33.71
N GLU A 102 -1.39 1.32 -33.36
CA GLU A 102 -2.26 2.06 -34.28
C GLU A 102 -1.57 3.34 -34.79
N TRP A 103 -0.69 3.93 -33.99
CA TRP A 103 0.15 5.06 -34.40
C TRP A 103 1.38 4.68 -35.23
N GLY A 104 1.56 3.39 -35.58
CA GLY A 104 2.68 2.91 -36.39
C GLY A 104 4.02 2.82 -35.63
N ALA A 105 4.01 2.84 -34.30
CA ALA A 105 5.20 2.67 -33.47
C ALA A 105 5.26 1.27 -32.82
N GLU A 106 6.49 0.84 -32.48
CA GLU A 106 6.76 -0.36 -31.69
C GLU A 106 6.65 -0.02 -30.20
N PRO A 107 5.64 -0.55 -29.48
CA PRO A 107 5.57 -0.35 -28.05
C PRO A 107 6.60 -1.24 -27.33
N VAL A 108 7.35 -0.64 -26.42
CA VAL A 108 8.32 -1.31 -25.55
C VAL A 108 7.78 -1.22 -24.12
N PRO A 109 7.13 -2.25 -23.57
CA PRO A 109 6.74 -2.22 -22.16
C PRO A 109 7.99 -2.14 -21.30
N VAL A 110 8.02 -1.18 -20.38
CA VAL A 110 9.11 -1.01 -19.42
C VAL A 110 8.60 -1.40 -18.05
N GLU A 111 9.39 -2.19 -17.31
CA GLU A 111 9.06 -2.52 -15.92
C GLU A 111 9.07 -1.24 -15.07
N ASN A 112 8.15 -1.22 -14.11
CA ASN A 112 7.89 -0.06 -13.26
C ASN A 112 9.16 0.38 -12.51
N LEU A 113 9.53 1.65 -12.63
CA LEU A 113 10.70 2.25 -11.96
C LEU A 113 10.43 2.65 -10.50
N LEU A 114 9.19 2.44 -10.03
CA LEU A 114 8.77 2.82 -8.70
C LEU A 114 9.37 1.86 -7.66
N GLN A 115 10.58 2.16 -7.23
CA GLN A 115 11.28 1.36 -6.22
C GLN A 115 10.50 1.43 -4.89
N TRP A 116 10.05 0.28 -4.42
CA TRP A 116 9.54 0.12 -3.06
C TRP A 116 10.63 -0.50 -2.19
N GLU A 117 10.98 0.22 -1.12
CA GLU A 117 11.92 -0.28 -0.12
C GLU A 117 11.41 0.13 1.27
N PRO A 118 11.10 -0.84 2.15
CA PRO A 118 10.70 -0.53 3.52
C PRO A 118 11.75 0.29 4.26
N ARG A 119 11.29 1.24 5.06
CA ARG A 119 12.17 2.01 5.93
C ARG A 119 12.49 1.18 7.18
N ALA A 120 13.78 1.07 7.48
CA ALA A 120 14.31 0.37 8.66
C ALA A 120 15.57 1.09 9.14
N ARG A 121 15.44 2.35 9.54
CA ARG A 121 16.59 3.17 9.96
C ARG A 121 17.17 2.61 11.24
N GLY A 122 18.50 2.51 11.28
CA GLY A 122 19.22 1.97 12.43
C GLY A 122 19.21 0.44 12.52
N ALA A 123 18.63 -0.26 11.53
CA ALA A 123 18.86 -1.70 11.39
C ALA A 123 20.33 -1.97 11.03
N ASP A 124 20.96 -2.90 11.74
CA ASP A 124 22.33 -3.34 11.50
C ASP A 124 22.44 -4.18 10.22
N ARG A 125 21.36 -4.88 9.85
CA ARG A 125 21.25 -5.67 8.62
C ARG A 125 19.88 -5.52 8.00
N ARG A 126 19.86 -5.41 6.67
CA ARG A 126 18.65 -5.33 5.85
C ARG A 126 18.80 -6.30 4.69
N LEU A 127 17.80 -7.14 4.50
CA LEU A 127 17.72 -8.09 3.39
C LEU A 127 16.40 -7.84 2.66
N LEU A 128 16.47 -7.66 1.35
CA LEU A 128 15.32 -7.65 0.47
C LEU A 128 15.46 -8.84 -0.48
N MET A 129 14.47 -9.72 -0.48
CA MET A 129 14.45 -10.94 -1.26
C MET A 129 13.18 -10.96 -2.12
N GLN A 130 13.30 -11.44 -3.35
CA GLN A 130 12.17 -11.62 -4.25
C GLN A 130 11.97 -13.10 -4.56
N PHE A 131 10.74 -13.56 -4.42
CA PHE A 131 10.31 -14.92 -4.70
C PHE A 131 9.30 -14.86 -5.83
N ALA A 132 9.32 -15.84 -6.74
CA ALA A 132 8.28 -16.01 -7.75
C ALA A 132 7.76 -17.44 -7.67
N ASP A 133 6.45 -17.62 -7.83
CA ASP A 133 5.88 -18.95 -8.00
C ASP A 133 5.97 -19.42 -9.46
N GLN A 134 5.45 -20.62 -9.72
CA GLN A 134 5.41 -21.23 -11.06
C GLN A 134 4.58 -20.45 -12.09
N ASN A 135 3.70 -19.55 -11.65
CA ASN A 135 2.87 -18.69 -12.49
C ASN A 135 3.53 -17.32 -12.72
N GLY A 136 4.74 -17.09 -12.20
CA GLY A 136 5.46 -15.82 -12.28
C GLY A 136 4.98 -14.75 -11.29
N GLU A 137 4.08 -15.12 -10.37
CA GLU A 137 3.57 -14.25 -9.33
C GLU A 137 4.69 -13.92 -8.33
N ARG A 138 5.14 -12.64 -8.24
CA ARG A 138 6.29 -12.21 -7.40
C ARG A 138 5.97 -11.67 -5.99
N VAL A 139 6.51 -12.26 -4.93
CA VAL A 139 6.41 -11.78 -3.53
C VAL A 139 7.76 -11.25 -3.09
N GLU A 140 7.76 -10.11 -2.42
CA GLU A 140 8.95 -9.50 -1.83
C GLU A 140 8.94 -9.72 -0.32
N VAL A 141 10.07 -10.18 0.21
CA VAL A 141 10.29 -10.39 1.65
C VAL A 141 11.43 -9.49 2.09
N PHE A 142 11.13 -8.60 3.01
CA PHE A 142 12.08 -7.72 3.64
C PHE A 142 12.30 -8.14 5.09
N LEU A 143 13.57 -8.29 5.48
CA LEU A 143 14.01 -8.56 6.84
C LEU A 143 14.96 -7.46 7.29
N ALA A 144 14.65 -6.83 8.43
CA ALA A 144 15.57 -5.91 9.10
C ALA A 144 15.90 -6.41 10.50
N LEU A 145 17.18 -6.37 10.86
CA LEU A 145 17.69 -6.82 12.15
C LEU A 145 18.30 -5.66 12.90
N TYR A 146 17.94 -5.56 14.17
CA TYR A 146 18.40 -4.55 15.10
C TYR A 146 19.03 -5.29 16.29
N ALA A 147 20.36 -5.25 16.40
CA ALA A 147 21.11 -5.83 17.51
C ALA A 147 20.72 -5.20 18.85
N SER A 148 20.36 -3.91 18.82
CA SER A 148 19.76 -3.21 19.96
C SER A 148 18.74 -2.18 19.46
N GLN A 149 17.73 -1.93 20.27
CA GLN A 149 16.81 -0.81 20.04
C GLN A 149 17.31 0.40 20.82
N ASN A 150 17.26 1.62 20.26
CA ASN A 150 17.57 2.90 20.90
C ASN A 150 16.97 4.07 20.09
N ASP A 151 17.24 5.32 20.45
CA ASP A 151 16.67 6.50 19.76
C ASP A 151 17.08 6.61 18.28
N ARG A 152 18.20 5.96 17.89
CA ARG A 152 18.69 5.90 16.50
C ARG A 152 18.29 4.59 15.79
N ALA A 153 17.70 3.64 16.50
CA ALA A 153 17.37 2.30 16.05
C ALA A 153 16.06 1.84 16.72
N ASP A 154 14.91 2.29 16.19
CA ASP A 154 13.58 1.88 16.66
C ASP A 154 12.84 1.19 15.52
N ALA A 155 12.65 -0.13 15.62
CA ALA A 155 11.97 -0.93 14.59
C ALA A 155 10.48 -0.61 14.45
N SER A 156 9.92 0.10 15.43
CA SER A 156 8.53 0.57 15.49
C SER A 156 8.44 2.10 15.56
N GLY A 157 9.51 2.76 15.11
CA GLY A 157 9.63 4.21 15.07
C GLY A 157 8.63 4.83 14.10
N PHE A 158 8.37 6.12 14.27
CA PHE A 158 7.51 6.85 13.34
C PHE A 158 8.14 6.87 11.94
N GLY A 159 7.35 6.48 10.93
CA GLY A 159 7.80 6.38 9.54
C GLY A 159 8.65 5.15 9.22
N GLU A 160 8.84 4.24 10.18
CA GLU A 160 9.48 2.94 9.95
C GLU A 160 8.46 1.92 9.42
N GLY A 161 8.94 0.95 8.65
CA GLY A 161 8.13 -0.13 8.09
C GLY A 161 7.78 0.01 6.61
N ALA A 162 6.64 -0.55 6.23
CA ALA A 162 6.28 -0.82 4.84
C ALA A 162 5.92 0.44 4.01
N LEU A 163 5.56 1.54 4.66
CA LEU A 163 5.27 2.81 4.01
C LEU A 163 6.46 3.77 4.16
N PRO A 164 7.30 3.94 3.11
CA PRO A 164 8.41 4.88 3.16
C PRO A 164 7.94 6.36 3.03
N PRO A 165 8.13 7.21 4.08
CA PRO A 165 7.57 8.58 4.18
C PRO A 165 7.95 9.58 3.09
N ASP A 166 9.01 9.32 2.32
CA ASP A 166 9.60 10.27 1.36
C ASP A 166 9.54 9.70 -0.07
N THR A 167 8.44 9.03 -0.40
CA THR A 167 8.19 8.41 -1.71
C THR A 167 6.78 8.74 -2.20
N ASP A 168 6.44 8.30 -3.41
CA ASP A 168 5.08 8.40 -3.96
C ASP A 168 4.09 7.42 -3.32
N TRP A 169 4.58 6.48 -2.51
CA TRP A 169 3.70 5.56 -1.79
C TRP A 169 2.87 6.30 -0.75
N ARG A 170 1.59 5.96 -0.71
CA ARG A 170 0.61 6.47 0.25
C ARG A 170 -0.14 5.30 0.86
N TRP A 171 -0.52 5.45 2.12
CA TRP A 171 -1.41 4.49 2.75
C TRP A 171 -2.80 4.59 2.12
N LEU A 172 -3.38 3.44 1.77
CA LEU A 172 -4.71 3.34 1.18
C LEU A 172 -5.75 2.94 2.23
N ALA A 173 -5.54 1.78 2.87
CA ALA A 173 -6.51 1.12 3.73
C ALA A 173 -5.82 0.01 4.56
N PRO A 174 -6.43 -0.47 5.66
CA PRO A 174 -5.98 -1.74 6.25
C PRO A 174 -6.24 -2.90 5.28
N ALA A 175 -5.34 -3.87 5.27
CA ALA A 175 -5.50 -5.11 4.49
C ALA A 175 -5.72 -6.31 5.41
N PRO A 176 -6.56 -7.29 5.02
CA PRO A 176 -6.71 -8.54 5.78
C PRO A 176 -5.35 -9.25 5.89
N ALA A 177 -4.92 -9.54 7.12
CA ALA A 177 -3.62 -10.18 7.38
C ALA A 177 -3.80 -11.47 8.19
N PRO A 178 -2.90 -12.46 7.99
CA PRO A 178 -2.85 -13.65 8.83
C PRO A 178 -2.64 -13.30 10.32
N ALA A 179 -3.06 -14.21 11.20
CA ALA A 179 -2.85 -14.06 12.64
C ALA A 179 -1.38 -13.79 12.97
N GLY A 180 -1.11 -12.79 13.82
CA GLY A 180 0.25 -12.37 14.18
C GLY A 180 0.92 -11.41 13.20
N MET A 181 0.21 -10.91 12.19
CA MET A 181 0.67 -9.87 11.27
C MET A 181 -0.33 -8.70 11.21
N THR A 182 0.16 -7.51 10.84
CA THR A 182 -0.66 -6.36 10.46
C THR A 182 -0.57 -6.18 8.96
N GLY A 183 -1.71 -5.92 8.31
CA GLY A 183 -1.77 -5.68 6.88
C GLY A 183 -2.10 -4.23 6.56
N ASP A 184 -1.31 -3.63 5.69
CA ASP A 184 -1.56 -2.31 5.14
C ASP A 184 -1.57 -2.39 3.61
N ALA A 185 -2.61 -1.82 3.01
CA ALA A 185 -2.68 -1.56 1.59
C ALA A 185 -2.09 -0.18 1.31
N LEU A 186 -1.22 -0.10 0.32
CA LEU A 186 -0.53 1.09 -0.14
C LEU A 186 -0.90 1.32 -1.60
N PHE A 187 -0.81 2.56 -2.04
CA PHE A 187 -0.96 2.91 -3.45
C PHE A 187 0.05 3.98 -3.86
N ALA A 188 0.42 3.97 -5.14
CA ALA A 188 1.31 4.96 -5.74
C ALA A 188 0.91 5.25 -7.19
N GLN A 189 1.25 6.45 -7.68
CA GLN A 189 1.00 6.90 -9.06
C GLN A 189 -0.44 6.63 -9.56
N GLY A 190 -1.43 6.78 -8.67
CA GLY A 190 -2.86 6.74 -8.99
C GLY A 190 -3.46 5.36 -9.30
N ALA A 191 -2.66 4.33 -9.60
CA ALA A 191 -3.18 3.01 -9.99
C ALA A 191 -2.45 1.82 -9.35
N ILE A 192 -1.18 1.97 -9.00
CA ILE A 192 -0.39 0.85 -8.48
C ILE A 192 -0.81 0.59 -7.05
N LYS A 193 -1.20 -0.65 -6.74
CA LYS A 193 -1.53 -1.07 -5.38
C LYS A 193 -0.50 -2.06 -4.88
N ARG A 194 -0.28 -2.03 -3.58
CA ARG A 194 0.63 -2.94 -2.87
C ARG A 194 0.02 -3.30 -1.55
N VAL A 195 0.09 -4.57 -1.17
CA VAL A 195 -0.23 -4.99 0.20
C VAL A 195 1.07 -5.38 0.88
N ALA A 196 1.21 -5.01 2.15
CA ALA A 196 2.34 -5.36 2.97
C ALA A 196 1.88 -5.90 4.32
N TYR A 197 2.39 -7.06 4.70
CA TYR A 197 2.20 -7.67 6.01
C TYR A 197 3.43 -7.45 6.86
N THR A 198 3.25 -6.91 8.06
CA THR A 198 4.34 -6.61 9.00
C THR A 198 4.23 -7.48 10.25
N GLN A 199 5.36 -8.04 10.67
CA GLN A 199 5.54 -8.72 11.95
C GLN A 199 6.86 -8.28 12.57
N TRP A 200 6.88 -8.12 13.89
CA TRP A 200 8.09 -7.95 14.66
C TRP A 200 8.35 -9.16 15.55
N ARG A 201 9.63 -9.41 15.79
CA ARG A 201 10.10 -10.45 16.70
C ARG A 201 11.19 -9.88 17.61
N SER A 202 11.08 -10.12 18.92
CA SER A 202 12.05 -9.72 19.94
C SER A 202 12.31 -10.90 20.88
N GLY A 203 13.45 -11.58 20.69
CA GLY A 203 13.69 -12.89 21.30
C GLY A 203 12.56 -13.87 21.00
N ASP A 204 11.95 -14.46 22.03
CA ASP A 204 10.88 -15.46 21.89
C ASP A 204 9.48 -14.86 21.71
N HIS A 205 9.36 -13.53 21.60
CA HIS A 205 8.08 -12.85 21.46
C HIS A 205 7.91 -12.30 20.05
N SER A 206 6.81 -12.66 19.42
CA SER A 206 6.37 -12.13 18.13
C SER A 206 5.10 -11.32 18.27
N THR A 207 5.01 -10.23 17.54
CA THR A 207 3.85 -9.33 17.59
C THR A 207 3.66 -8.54 16.31
N ALA A 208 2.42 -8.17 16.03
CA ALA A 208 2.04 -7.22 14.99
C ALA A 208 1.66 -5.84 15.55
N SER A 209 1.79 -5.65 16.87
CA SER A 209 1.46 -4.40 17.54
C SER A 209 2.74 -3.64 17.88
N SER A 210 2.87 -2.43 17.35
CA SER A 210 3.98 -1.53 17.67
C SER A 210 4.05 -1.22 19.17
N LEU A 211 2.90 -1.08 19.84
CA LEU A 211 2.84 -0.89 21.29
C LEU A 211 3.37 -2.11 22.04
N ALA A 212 2.95 -3.32 21.63
CA ALA A 212 3.42 -4.55 22.26
C ALA A 212 4.93 -4.73 22.07
N LEU A 213 5.47 -4.39 20.89
CA LEU A 213 6.91 -4.39 20.65
C LEU A 213 7.63 -3.41 21.59
N LYS A 214 7.16 -2.16 21.67
CA LYS A 214 7.75 -1.14 22.56
C LYS A 214 7.76 -1.60 24.01
N LEU A 215 6.68 -2.20 24.49
CA LEU A 215 6.60 -2.75 25.84
C LEU A 215 7.58 -3.92 26.05
N ALA A 216 7.71 -4.82 25.07
CA ALA A 216 8.66 -5.93 25.14
C ALA A 216 10.12 -5.43 25.21
N VAL A 217 10.47 -4.46 24.36
CA VAL A 217 11.79 -3.81 24.35
C VAL A 217 12.06 -3.08 25.66
N MET A 218 11.09 -2.32 26.18
CA MET A 218 11.21 -1.65 27.48
C MET A 218 11.43 -2.64 28.62
N ARG A 219 10.66 -3.73 28.66
CA ARG A 219 10.81 -4.79 29.66
C ARG A 219 12.21 -5.40 29.61
N ASP A 220 12.69 -5.74 28.41
CA ASP A 220 13.99 -6.39 28.25
C ASP A 220 15.14 -5.44 28.64
N ARG A 221 15.05 -4.14 28.31
CA ARG A 221 16.00 -3.12 28.80
C ARG A 221 15.99 -2.99 30.33
N THR A 222 14.81 -2.91 30.95
CA THR A 222 14.68 -2.83 32.42
C THR A 222 15.30 -4.04 33.11
N LEU A 223 15.24 -5.21 32.47
CA LEU A 223 15.85 -6.44 32.96
C LEU A 223 17.32 -6.63 32.50
N MET A 224 17.93 -5.62 31.87
CA MET A 224 19.29 -5.65 31.34
C MET A 224 19.55 -6.82 30.37
N ARG A 225 18.52 -7.17 29.57
CA ARG A 225 18.57 -8.23 28.55
C ARG A 225 18.73 -7.59 27.17
N ALA A 226 19.90 -7.77 26.57
CA ALA A 226 20.10 -7.42 25.17
C ALA A 226 19.44 -8.50 24.29
N ARG A 227 18.27 -8.18 23.72
CA ARG A 227 17.58 -9.06 22.76
C ARG A 227 17.48 -8.35 21.40
N PRO A 228 17.91 -9.00 20.32
CA PRO A 228 17.78 -8.43 18.99
C PRO A 228 16.29 -8.37 18.60
N VAL A 229 15.96 -7.35 17.82
CA VAL A 229 14.65 -7.20 17.21
C VAL A 229 14.77 -7.46 15.72
N ALA A 230 13.85 -8.24 15.17
CA ALA A 230 13.72 -8.48 13.75
C ALA A 230 12.36 -7.95 13.26
N THR A 231 12.38 -7.24 12.13
CA THR A 231 11.19 -6.82 11.40
C THR A 231 11.09 -7.66 10.14
N LEU A 232 9.95 -8.35 9.97
CA LEU A 232 9.59 -9.05 8.75
C LEU A 232 8.48 -8.27 8.05
N ILE A 233 8.70 -7.94 6.78
CA ILE A 233 7.67 -7.38 5.90
C ILE A 233 7.55 -8.27 4.68
N VAL A 234 6.34 -8.72 4.39
CA VAL A 234 6.01 -9.55 3.22
C VAL A 234 5.06 -8.76 2.36
N SER A 235 5.42 -8.50 1.10
CA SER A 235 4.67 -7.59 0.25
C SER A 235 4.58 -8.07 -1.19
N ALA A 236 3.52 -7.67 -1.88
CA ALA A 236 3.36 -7.86 -3.30
C ALA A 236 2.63 -6.66 -3.90
N GLU A 237 2.93 -6.41 -5.17
CA GLU A 237 2.30 -5.39 -6.01
C GLU A 237 1.28 -6.04 -6.95
N GLY A 238 0.26 -5.27 -7.33
CA GLY A 238 -0.76 -5.66 -8.28
C GLY A 238 -1.85 -4.60 -8.44
N ASP A 239 -2.87 -4.91 -9.22
CA ASP A 239 -3.97 -3.97 -9.49
C ASP A 239 -5.12 -4.07 -8.47
N ASP A 240 -5.25 -5.21 -7.80
CA ASP A 240 -6.35 -5.52 -6.88
C ASP A 240 -5.83 -5.94 -5.49
N THR A 241 -6.25 -5.23 -4.44
CA THR A 241 -5.77 -5.46 -3.07
C THR A 241 -6.18 -6.82 -2.49
N ASP A 242 -7.35 -7.34 -2.86
CA ASP A 242 -7.84 -8.63 -2.36
C ASP A 242 -7.11 -9.79 -3.03
N ALA A 243 -6.83 -9.67 -4.33
CA ALA A 243 -5.99 -10.62 -5.07
C ALA A 243 -4.56 -10.67 -4.49
N ILE A 244 -3.98 -9.49 -4.23
CA ILE A 244 -2.66 -9.39 -3.58
C ILE A 244 -2.71 -10.01 -2.18
N ALA A 245 -3.73 -9.71 -1.38
CA ALA A 245 -3.85 -10.24 -0.02
C ALA A 245 -3.96 -11.78 0.00
N ALA A 246 -4.75 -12.36 -0.90
CA ALA A 246 -4.90 -13.80 -1.05
C ALA A 246 -3.56 -14.47 -1.44
N ARG A 247 -2.81 -13.83 -2.32
CA ARG A 247 -1.49 -14.26 -2.75
C ARG A 247 -0.45 -14.24 -1.63
N LEU A 248 -0.42 -13.16 -0.84
CA LEU A 248 0.42 -13.08 0.34
C LEU A 248 0.00 -14.08 1.42
N ALA A 249 -1.29 -14.37 1.57
CA ALA A 249 -1.79 -15.38 2.49
C ALA A 249 -1.29 -16.80 2.11
N ARG A 250 -1.32 -17.14 0.81
CA ARG A 250 -0.75 -18.42 0.31
C ARG A 250 0.75 -18.50 0.59
N PHE A 251 1.50 -17.44 0.28
CA PHE A 251 2.94 -17.39 0.50
C PHE A 251 3.31 -17.48 1.99
N THR A 252 2.61 -16.75 2.85
CA THR A 252 2.83 -16.79 4.30
C THR A 252 2.45 -18.13 4.92
N ALA A 253 1.44 -18.82 4.40
CA ALA A 253 1.16 -20.20 4.80
C ALA A 253 2.28 -21.17 4.37
N ALA A 254 2.82 -21.00 3.16
CA ALA A 254 3.92 -21.83 2.64
C ALA A 254 5.25 -21.62 3.39
N MET A 255 5.48 -20.44 3.98
CA MET A 255 6.65 -20.18 4.83
C MET A 255 6.68 -21.06 6.11
N GLY A 256 5.53 -21.62 6.52
CA GLY A 256 5.42 -22.43 7.73
C GLY A 256 5.57 -21.58 9.00
N ASP A 257 6.37 -22.08 9.94
CA ASP A 257 6.67 -21.33 11.17
C ASP A 257 7.53 -20.09 10.86
N ARG A 258 6.87 -18.93 10.83
CA ARG A 258 7.49 -17.63 10.54
C ARG A 258 8.51 -17.22 11.59
N ASP A 259 8.29 -17.58 12.85
CA ASP A 259 9.20 -17.24 13.94
C ASP A 259 10.52 -18.00 13.78
N ALA A 260 10.42 -19.31 13.52
CA ALA A 260 11.59 -20.13 13.23
C ALA A 260 12.27 -19.71 11.91
N TRP A 261 11.50 -19.29 10.91
CA TRP A 261 12.04 -18.74 9.66
C TRP A 261 12.84 -17.46 9.91
N MET A 262 12.29 -16.51 10.68
CA MET A 262 12.97 -15.26 11.03
C MET A 262 14.26 -15.54 11.81
N ASP A 263 14.25 -16.47 12.76
CA ASP A 263 15.45 -16.85 13.52
C ASP A 263 16.57 -17.39 12.61
N ARG A 264 16.23 -18.29 11.68
CA ARG A 264 17.20 -18.83 10.70
C ARG A 264 17.71 -17.76 9.74
N ALA A 265 16.81 -16.95 9.18
CA ALA A 265 17.17 -15.88 8.25
C ALA A 265 18.03 -14.80 8.92
N ALA A 266 17.85 -14.59 10.22
CA ALA A 266 18.66 -13.68 11.02
C ALA A 266 20.01 -14.26 11.47
N GLY A 267 20.23 -15.57 11.30
CA GLY A 267 21.39 -16.28 11.86
C GLY A 267 21.37 -16.30 13.40
N LEU A 268 20.19 -16.23 14.01
CA LEU A 268 20.00 -16.24 15.46
C LEU A 268 19.87 -17.66 16.04
N ARG A 269 19.73 -18.68 15.17
CA ARG A 269 19.74 -20.11 15.49
C ARG A 269 20.33 -20.92 14.35
#